data_AF-A0A6L8EI13-F1
#
_entry.id   AF-A0A6L8EI13-F1
#
_cell.length_a   1.000
_cell.length_b   1.000
_cell.length_c   1.000
_cell.angle_alpha   90.00
_cell.angle_beta   90.00
_cell.angle_gamma   90.00
#
_symmetry.space_group_name_H-M   'P 1'
#
loop_
_entity.id
_entity.type
_entity.pdbx_description
1 polymer ?
#
loop_
_entity_poly.entity_id
_entity_poly.type
_entity_poly.pdbx_seq_one_letter_code
_entity_poly.pdbx_strand_id
1 'polypeptide(L)'
;MEQQLLRQSQAFCIDVASYAIMSNHYHVIIRVNPELAASLSAEAILDRWQLLYRLDPLMVRFKEGDVLTDEEKNIVDNEIRRMREVLMSISRFMGYLNERIARRANAEDGCKGRFWEGRFRSQALLDDVALLQCLAYVDLNPVRAGISQNPLQSEYTSIKRRLACDSSGLLEFKTDKAGKMSENYNELPFHIKDYLELLEWSGCIIQGGINVNLLLKTHPP
;
A
#
# COMPACT_ATOMS: atom_id res chain seq x y z
N MET A 1 -10.28 -5.62 5.37
CA MET A 1 -9.63 -5.28 4.09
C MET A 1 -8.31 -4.53 4.30
N GLU A 2 -8.32 -3.42 5.05
CA GLU A 2 -7.12 -2.64 5.40
C GLU A 2 -5.92 -3.48 5.84
N GLN A 3 -6.11 -4.35 6.85
CA GLN A 3 -5.07 -5.26 7.32
C GLN A 3 -4.48 -6.14 6.22
N GLN A 4 -5.30 -6.59 5.27
CA GLN A 4 -4.84 -7.42 4.16
C GLN A 4 -3.99 -6.62 3.18
N LEU A 5 -4.38 -5.37 2.88
CA LEU A 5 -3.63 -4.45 2.02
C LEU A 5 -2.23 -4.17 2.61
N LEU A 6 -2.15 -3.83 3.89
CA LEU A 6 -0.89 -3.50 4.56
C LEU A 6 -0.01 -4.75 4.80
N ARG A 7 -0.62 -5.90 5.06
CA ARG A 7 0.15 -7.15 5.22
C ARG A 7 0.76 -7.61 3.90
N GLN A 8 0.03 -7.52 2.80
CA GLN A 8 0.55 -7.98 1.52
C GLN A 8 1.61 -7.04 0.93
N SER A 9 1.56 -5.73 1.22
CA SER A 9 2.62 -4.81 0.80
C SER A 9 3.97 -5.17 1.42
N GLN A 10 3.99 -5.82 2.57
CA GLN A 10 5.22 -6.35 3.16
C GLN A 10 5.77 -7.57 2.41
N ALA A 11 4.94 -8.32 1.69
CA ALA A 11 5.39 -9.45 0.87
C ALA A 11 5.87 -8.98 -0.50
N PHE A 12 5.05 -8.17 -1.18
CA PHE A 12 5.41 -7.54 -2.45
C PHE A 12 6.54 -6.52 -2.27
N CYS A 13 7.23 -6.18 -3.37
CA CYS A 13 8.15 -5.04 -3.42
C CYS A 13 7.34 -3.80 -3.83
N ILE A 14 6.26 -3.52 -3.10
CA ILE A 14 5.30 -2.47 -3.40
C ILE A 14 4.96 -1.76 -2.09
N ASP A 15 5.24 -0.46 -2.04
CA ASP A 15 4.91 0.40 -0.90
C ASP A 15 3.51 0.98 -1.06
N VAL A 16 2.82 1.23 0.05
CA VAL A 16 1.49 1.87 0.08
C VAL A 16 1.65 3.30 0.57
N ALA A 17 1.43 4.29 -0.29
CA ALA A 17 1.54 5.70 0.07
C ALA A 17 0.28 6.24 0.76
N SER A 18 -0.89 5.90 0.21
CA SER A 18 -2.19 6.32 0.75
C SER A 18 -3.29 5.35 0.33
N TYR A 19 -4.38 5.29 1.09
CA TYR A 19 -5.60 4.59 0.72
C TYR A 19 -6.82 5.16 1.43
N ALA A 20 -7.98 4.91 0.83
CA ALA A 20 -9.29 5.06 1.45
C ALA A 20 -10.19 3.89 1.04
N ILE A 21 -10.70 3.17 2.04
CA ILE A 21 -11.60 2.02 1.84
C ILE A 21 -13.02 2.44 2.19
N MET A 22 -13.93 2.30 1.24
CA MET A 22 -15.34 2.68 1.39
C MET A 22 -16.22 1.43 1.22
N SER A 23 -17.52 1.60 1.44
CA SER A 23 -18.49 0.48 1.38
C SER A 23 -18.62 -0.15 0.00
N ASN A 24 -18.43 0.62 -1.08
CA ASN A 24 -18.65 0.17 -2.45
C ASN A 24 -17.38 0.17 -3.33
N HIS A 25 -16.30 0.83 -2.92
CA HIS A 25 -15.04 0.87 -3.65
C HIS A 25 -13.88 1.27 -2.73
N TYR A 26 -12.67 1.28 -3.26
CA TYR A 26 -11.49 1.77 -2.55
C TYR A 26 -10.54 2.46 -3.52
N HIS A 27 -9.75 3.39 -2.98
CA HIS A 27 -8.64 4.02 -3.67
C HIS A 27 -7.34 3.66 -2.96
N VAL A 28 -6.28 3.41 -3.71
CA VAL A 28 -4.95 3.14 -3.17
C VAL A 28 -3.89 3.76 -4.07
N ILE A 29 -2.91 4.42 -3.46
CA ILE A 29 -1.71 4.92 -4.11
C ILE A 29 -0.57 4.02 -3.66
N ILE A 30 0.08 3.41 -4.64
CA ILE A 30 1.19 2.48 -4.42
C ILE A 30 2.41 2.92 -5.21
N ARG A 31 3.58 2.47 -4.75
CA ARG A 31 4.85 2.64 -5.44
C ARG A 31 5.51 1.28 -5.61
N VAL A 32 5.89 0.92 -6.83
CA VAL A 32 6.73 -0.26 -7.07
C VAL A 32 8.16 0.09 -6.65
N ASN A 33 8.82 -0.78 -5.89
CA ASN A 33 10.17 -0.59 -5.37
C ASN A 33 11.16 -1.55 -6.05
N PRO A 34 11.66 -1.21 -7.25
CA PRO A 34 12.57 -2.07 -8.01
C PRO A 34 13.94 -2.19 -7.32
N GLU A 35 14.37 -1.17 -6.58
CA GLU A 35 15.63 -1.20 -5.84
C GLU A 35 15.60 -2.25 -4.73
N LEU A 36 14.51 -2.29 -3.95
CA LEU A 36 14.27 -3.37 -2.99
C LEU A 36 14.26 -4.73 -3.69
N ALA A 37 13.51 -4.87 -4.78
CA ALA A 37 13.44 -6.15 -5.49
C ALA A 37 14.81 -6.64 -5.98
N ALA A 38 15.65 -5.72 -6.47
CA ALA A 38 17.01 -5.99 -6.93
C ALA A 38 17.96 -6.35 -5.78
N SER A 39 17.80 -5.75 -4.60
CA SER A 39 18.65 -6.00 -3.44
C SER A 39 18.32 -7.31 -2.70
N LEU A 40 17.17 -7.93 -2.95
CA LEU A 40 16.74 -9.16 -2.27
C LEU A 40 17.53 -10.38 -2.75
N SER A 41 18.05 -11.16 -1.79
CA SER A 41 18.60 -12.49 -2.03
C SER A 41 17.52 -13.49 -2.47
N ALA A 42 17.92 -14.62 -3.04
CA ALA A 42 17.01 -15.70 -3.41
C ALA A 42 16.17 -16.18 -2.21
N GLU A 43 16.80 -16.37 -1.06
CA GLU A 43 16.11 -16.77 0.18
C GLU A 43 15.06 -15.73 0.61
N ALA A 44 15.39 -14.44 0.55
CA ALA A 44 14.46 -13.38 0.91
C ALA A 44 13.28 -13.26 -0.07
N ILE A 45 13.48 -13.60 -1.35
CA ILE A 45 12.38 -13.74 -2.33
C ILE A 45 11.47 -14.90 -1.95
N LEU A 46 12.03 -16.04 -1.53
CA LEU A 46 11.24 -17.20 -1.09
C LEU A 46 10.45 -16.92 0.19
N ASP A 47 11.06 -16.26 1.18
CA ASP A 47 10.38 -15.81 2.41
C ASP A 47 9.15 -14.96 2.09
N ARG A 48 9.33 -13.96 1.23
CA ARG A 48 8.25 -13.09 0.78
C ARG A 48 7.18 -13.86 0.01
N TRP A 49 7.59 -14.77 -0.87
CA TRP A 49 6.66 -15.61 -1.63
C TRP A 49 5.80 -16.50 -0.71
N GLN A 50 6.37 -17.05 0.35
CA GLN A 50 5.67 -17.88 1.33
C GLN A 50 4.54 -17.16 2.07
N LEU A 51 4.62 -15.84 2.19
CA LEU A 51 3.53 -15.04 2.78
C LEU A 51 2.27 -15.04 1.91
N LEU A 52 2.41 -15.36 0.62
CA LEU A 52 1.36 -15.26 -0.39
C LEU A 52 0.91 -16.64 -0.90
N TYR A 53 1.87 -17.51 -1.18
CA TYR A 53 1.69 -18.79 -1.87
C TYR A 53 2.51 -19.89 -1.21
N ARG A 54 2.21 -21.16 -1.54
CA ARG A 54 3.04 -22.29 -1.13
C ARG A 54 4.30 -22.37 -2.00
N LEU A 55 5.40 -22.85 -1.42
CA LEU A 55 6.61 -23.18 -2.17
C LEU A 55 6.50 -24.57 -2.79
N ASP A 56 7.09 -24.70 -3.97
CA ASP A 56 7.38 -25.98 -4.59
C ASP A 56 8.44 -26.75 -3.77
N PRO A 57 8.39 -28.09 -3.68
CA PRO A 57 9.39 -28.88 -2.96
C PRO A 57 10.84 -28.58 -3.33
N LEU A 58 11.14 -28.26 -4.59
CA LEU A 58 12.50 -27.91 -4.99
C LEU A 58 12.98 -26.61 -4.35
N MET A 59 12.10 -25.61 -4.21
CA MET A 59 12.42 -24.34 -3.56
C MET A 59 12.59 -24.51 -2.04
N VAL A 60 11.86 -25.46 -1.43
CA VAL A 60 12.04 -25.82 -0.01
C VAL A 60 13.42 -26.43 0.20
N ARG A 61 13.81 -27.43 -0.62
CA ARG A 61 15.15 -28.04 -0.57
C ARG A 61 16.26 -27.02 -0.75
N PHE A 62 16.13 -26.12 -1.73
CA PHE A 62 17.08 -25.02 -1.92
C PHE A 62 17.23 -24.17 -0.65
N LYS A 63 16.12 -23.81 -0.02
CA LYS A 63 16.11 -23.00 1.21
C LYS A 63 16.71 -23.74 2.42
N GLU A 64 16.56 -25.05 2.48
CA GLU A 64 17.15 -25.89 3.54
C GLU A 64 18.65 -26.15 3.34
N GLY A 65 19.22 -25.73 2.20
CA GLY A 65 20.65 -25.88 1.90
C GLY A 65 21.02 -27.26 1.36
N ASP A 66 20.05 -28.00 0.81
CA ASP A 66 20.30 -29.29 0.17
C ASP A 66 21.30 -29.18 -0.98
N VAL A 67 22.03 -30.28 -1.23
CA VAL A 67 22.86 -30.39 -2.44
C VAL A 67 21.94 -30.55 -3.65
N LEU A 68 21.95 -29.54 -4.52
CA LEU A 68 21.20 -29.53 -5.77
C LEU A 68 22.10 -29.86 -6.97
N THR A 69 21.55 -30.54 -7.97
CA THR A 69 22.23 -30.69 -9.28
C THR A 69 22.32 -29.34 -10.00
N ASP A 70 23.16 -29.25 -11.03
CA ASP A 70 23.30 -28.00 -11.78
C ASP A 70 22.03 -27.66 -12.57
N GLU A 71 21.26 -28.65 -13.03
CA GLU A 71 19.93 -28.45 -13.62
C GLU A 71 18.93 -27.92 -12.58
N GLU A 72 18.91 -28.48 -11.38
CA GLU A 72 18.05 -28.03 -10.28
C GLU A 72 18.36 -26.57 -9.90
N LYS A 73 19.64 -26.20 -9.80
CA LYS A 73 20.07 -24.81 -9.56
C LYS A 73 19.56 -23.87 -10.65
N ASN A 74 19.67 -24.26 -11.92
CA ASN A 74 19.16 -23.46 -13.04
C ASN A 74 17.63 -23.25 -12.96
N ILE A 75 16.88 -24.28 -12.53
CA ILE A 75 15.43 -24.17 -12.31
C ILE A 75 15.14 -23.18 -11.17
N VAL A 76 15.85 -23.30 -10.05
CA VAL A 76 15.73 -22.37 -8.91
C VAL A 76 16.00 -20.95 -9.35
N ASP A 77 17.11 -20.69 -10.05
CA ASP A 77 17.47 -19.34 -10.48
C ASP A 77 16.44 -18.71 -11.41
N ASN A 78 15.86 -19.49 -12.32
CA ASN A 78 14.79 -19.01 -13.20
C ASN A 78 13.50 -18.73 -12.43
N GLU A 79 13.16 -19.57 -11.47
CA GLU A 79 11.96 -19.41 -10.67
C GLU A 79 12.08 -18.21 -9.72
N ILE A 80 13.24 -17.99 -9.10
CA ILE A 80 13.52 -16.80 -8.29
C ILE A 80 13.39 -15.52 -9.11
N ARG A 81 13.89 -15.50 -10.36
CA ARG A 81 13.72 -14.36 -11.27
C ARG A 81 12.24 -14.09 -11.56
N ARG A 82 11.48 -15.14 -11.90
CA ARG A 82 10.04 -15.05 -12.14
C ARG A 82 9.27 -14.55 -10.91
N MET A 83 9.60 -15.06 -9.73
CA MET A 83 8.99 -14.63 -8.47
C MET A 83 9.27 -13.15 -8.20
N ARG A 84 10.52 -12.69 -8.42
CA ARG A 84 10.89 -11.28 -8.27
C ARG A 84 10.06 -10.36 -9.15
N GLU A 85 9.86 -10.72 -10.42
CA GLU A 85 8.98 -9.96 -11.34
C GLU A 85 7.53 -9.91 -10.85
N VAL A 86 7.00 -11.03 -10.36
CA VAL A 86 5.65 -11.09 -9.79
C VAL A 86 5.50 -10.23 -8.55
N LEU A 87 6.51 -10.20 -7.67
CA LEU A 87 6.50 -9.37 -6.45
C LEU A 87 6.57 -7.87 -6.74
N MET A 88 6.89 -7.45 -7.98
CA MET A 88 6.80 -6.06 -8.44
C MET A 88 5.53 -5.77 -9.25
N SER A 89 4.72 -6.77 -9.56
CA SER A 89 3.58 -6.62 -10.46
C SER A 89 2.36 -6.03 -9.75
N ILE A 90 1.97 -4.81 -10.15
CA ILE A 90 0.74 -4.15 -9.69
C ILE A 90 -0.49 -5.04 -9.93
N SER A 91 -0.59 -5.65 -11.11
CA SER A 91 -1.72 -6.53 -11.45
C SER A 91 -1.80 -7.75 -10.53
N ARG A 92 -0.66 -8.31 -10.12
CA ARG A 92 -0.62 -9.44 -9.18
C ARG A 92 -0.96 -9.00 -7.76
N PHE A 93 -0.46 -7.84 -7.34
CA PHE A 93 -0.79 -7.22 -6.05
C PHE A 93 -2.30 -6.97 -5.91
N MET A 94 -2.90 -6.33 -6.91
CA MET A 94 -4.34 -6.04 -6.94
C MET A 94 -5.16 -7.32 -7.07
N GLY A 95 -4.73 -8.27 -7.89
CA GLY A 95 -5.37 -9.57 -8.05
C GLY A 95 -5.45 -10.34 -6.73
N TYR A 96 -4.32 -10.43 -6.01
CA TYR A 96 -4.24 -11.10 -4.71
C TYR A 96 -5.15 -10.46 -3.65
N LEU A 97 -5.17 -9.12 -3.58
CA LEU A 97 -6.05 -8.38 -2.68
C LEU A 97 -7.53 -8.64 -2.99
N ASN A 98 -7.90 -8.40 -4.24
CA ASN A 98 -9.29 -8.45 -4.70
C ASN A 98 -9.86 -9.86 -4.60
N GLU A 99 -9.07 -10.87 -4.92
CA GLU A 99 -9.50 -12.26 -4.83
C GLU A 99 -9.83 -12.64 -3.38
N ARG A 100 -8.97 -12.30 -2.42
CA ARG A 100 -9.20 -12.65 -1.02
C ARG A 100 -10.45 -11.97 -0.46
N ILE A 101 -10.68 -10.70 -0.83
CA ILE A 101 -11.89 -9.97 -0.43
C ILE A 101 -13.12 -10.63 -1.07
N ALA A 102 -13.08 -10.90 -2.37
CA ALA A 102 -14.21 -11.52 -3.08
C ALA A 102 -14.56 -12.90 -2.53
N ARG A 103 -13.57 -13.76 -2.28
CA ARG A 103 -13.80 -15.09 -1.69
C ARG A 103 -14.42 -14.99 -0.30
N ARG A 104 -13.94 -14.06 0.52
CA ARG A 104 -14.45 -13.85 1.89
C ARG A 104 -15.88 -13.33 1.88
N ALA A 105 -16.15 -12.28 1.11
CA ALA A 105 -17.49 -11.69 1.04
C ALA A 105 -18.52 -12.70 0.48
N ASN A 106 -18.18 -13.40 -0.61
CA ASN A 106 -19.06 -14.45 -1.15
C ASN A 106 -19.33 -15.56 -0.12
N ALA A 107 -18.34 -15.94 0.69
CA ALA A 107 -18.51 -16.94 1.73
C ALA A 107 -19.39 -16.44 2.89
N GLU A 108 -19.23 -15.18 3.30
CA GLU A 108 -20.05 -14.52 4.33
C GLU A 108 -21.52 -14.41 3.88
N ASP A 109 -21.76 -14.14 2.59
CA ASP A 109 -23.09 -14.02 1.99
C ASP A 109 -23.67 -15.35 1.50
N GLY A 110 -22.94 -16.46 1.63
CA GLY A 110 -23.36 -17.78 1.14
C GLY A 110 -23.58 -17.85 -0.38
N CYS A 111 -22.98 -16.95 -1.14
CA CYS A 111 -23.20 -16.81 -2.58
C CYS A 111 -21.95 -17.22 -3.39
N LYS A 112 -22.12 -17.31 -4.71
CA LYS A 112 -21.02 -17.57 -5.66
C LYS A 112 -21.14 -16.58 -6.80
N GLY A 113 -20.00 -16.26 -7.41
CA GLY A 113 -19.96 -15.41 -8.60
C GLY A 113 -19.04 -14.22 -8.42
N ARG A 114 -19.28 -13.21 -9.26
CA ARG A 114 -18.43 -12.04 -9.39
C ARG A 114 -18.75 -11.02 -8.30
N PHE A 115 -17.77 -10.74 -7.44
CA PHE A 115 -17.89 -9.70 -6.40
C PHE A 115 -17.58 -8.29 -6.93
N TRP A 116 -16.51 -8.13 -7.72
CA TRP A 116 -16.08 -6.83 -8.25
C TRP A 116 -16.71 -6.51 -9.61
N GLU A 117 -17.24 -5.31 -9.79
CA GLU A 117 -17.88 -4.83 -11.03
C GLU A 117 -16.94 -4.89 -12.26
N GLY A 118 -15.64 -4.68 -12.05
CA GLY A 118 -14.69 -4.40 -13.12
C GLY A 118 -13.26 -4.87 -12.84
N ARG A 119 -12.39 -4.64 -13.82
CA ARG A 119 -10.95 -4.59 -13.57
C ARG A 119 -10.64 -3.31 -12.78
N PHE A 120 -9.54 -3.30 -12.02
CA PHE A 120 -9.07 -2.07 -11.41
C PHE A 120 -8.66 -1.06 -12.49
N ARG A 121 -8.80 0.23 -12.19
CA ARG A 121 -8.25 1.32 -13.00
C ARG A 121 -6.93 1.76 -12.37
N SER A 122 -5.96 2.11 -13.21
CA SER A 122 -4.65 2.59 -12.75
C SER A 122 -4.23 3.79 -13.60
N GLN A 123 -3.68 4.80 -12.94
CA GLN A 123 -3.14 6.00 -13.54
C GLN A 123 -1.75 6.22 -12.95
N ALA A 124 -0.75 6.39 -13.80
CA ALA A 124 0.61 6.72 -13.35
C ALA A 124 0.65 8.18 -12.88
N LEU A 125 1.29 8.41 -11.73
CA LEU A 125 1.57 9.71 -11.15
C LEU A 125 3.03 10.02 -11.49
N LEU A 126 3.25 10.98 -12.40
CA LEU A 126 4.56 11.20 -13.03
C LEU A 126 5.34 12.38 -12.45
N ASP A 127 4.70 13.18 -11.59
CA ASP A 127 5.30 14.32 -10.94
C ASP A 127 4.77 14.49 -9.51
N ASP A 128 5.52 15.25 -8.71
CA ASP A 128 5.24 15.47 -7.31
C ASP A 128 3.91 16.22 -7.09
N VAL A 129 3.52 17.11 -8.01
CA VAL A 129 2.27 17.86 -7.87
C VAL A 129 1.07 16.92 -8.04
N ALA A 130 1.10 16.06 -9.07
CA ALA A 130 0.10 15.04 -9.31
C ALA A 130 0.03 14.04 -8.13
N LEU A 131 1.19 13.62 -7.60
CA LEU A 131 1.24 12.76 -6.42
C LEU A 131 0.58 13.42 -5.21
N LEU A 132 0.94 14.65 -4.89
CA LEU A 132 0.42 15.40 -3.75
C LEU A 132 -1.09 15.62 -3.85
N GLN A 133 -1.59 15.99 -5.04
CA GLN A 133 -3.02 16.14 -5.31
C GLN A 133 -3.77 14.82 -5.16
N CYS A 134 -3.21 13.71 -5.66
CA CYS A 134 -3.83 12.40 -5.51
C CYS A 134 -3.81 11.90 -4.07
N LEU A 135 -2.73 12.12 -3.31
CA LEU A 135 -2.69 11.82 -1.88
C LEU A 135 -3.84 12.52 -1.15
N ALA A 136 -3.97 13.85 -1.34
CA ALA A 136 -5.04 14.63 -0.74
C ALA A 136 -6.44 14.18 -1.21
N TYR A 137 -6.59 13.87 -2.50
CA TYR A 137 -7.84 13.33 -3.06
C TYR A 137 -8.28 12.04 -2.36
N VAL A 138 -7.36 11.10 -2.19
CA VAL A 138 -7.63 9.77 -1.63
C VAL A 138 -7.94 9.90 -0.14
N ASP A 139 -7.09 10.59 0.62
CA ASP A 139 -7.26 10.74 2.06
C ASP A 139 -8.54 11.53 2.42
N LEU A 140 -9.00 12.46 1.57
CA LEU A 140 -10.24 13.20 1.75
C LEU A 140 -11.46 12.54 1.11
N ASN A 141 -11.31 11.37 0.48
CA ASN A 141 -12.40 10.78 -0.30
C ASN A 141 -13.68 10.52 0.52
N PRO A 142 -13.61 9.96 1.75
CA PRO A 142 -14.81 9.78 2.58
C PRO A 142 -15.49 11.11 2.97
N VAL A 143 -14.72 12.19 3.18
CA VAL A 143 -15.26 13.52 3.47
C VAL A 143 -15.96 14.09 2.24
N ARG A 144 -15.34 13.98 1.06
CA ARG A 144 -15.92 14.42 -0.22
C ARG A 144 -17.19 13.68 -0.58
N ALA A 145 -17.27 12.40 -0.25
CA ALA A 145 -18.46 11.59 -0.46
C ALA A 145 -19.56 11.83 0.59
N GLY A 146 -19.32 12.69 1.59
CA GLY A 146 -20.25 12.95 2.69
C GLY A 146 -20.42 11.78 3.67
N ILE A 147 -19.53 10.79 3.63
CA ILE A 147 -19.56 9.62 4.52
C ILE A 147 -19.00 9.97 5.91
N SER A 148 -18.01 10.86 5.96
CA SER A 148 -17.37 11.31 7.20
C SER A 148 -17.33 12.83 7.27
N GLN A 149 -17.47 13.40 8.47
CA GLN A 149 -17.41 14.86 8.64
C GLN A 149 -15.98 15.40 8.67
N ASN A 150 -14.98 14.56 8.92
CA ASN A 150 -13.58 14.94 8.92
C ASN A 150 -12.66 13.71 8.72
N PRO A 151 -11.35 13.93 8.46
CA PRO A 151 -10.39 12.84 8.28
C PRO A 151 -10.26 11.91 9.50
N LEU A 152 -10.39 12.43 10.74
CA LEU A 152 -10.32 11.61 11.96
C LEU A 152 -11.46 10.60 12.08
N GLN A 153 -12.63 10.92 11.53
CA GLN A 153 -13.82 10.06 11.45
C GLN A 153 -13.87 9.22 10.18
N SER A 154 -12.86 9.31 9.32
CA SER A 154 -12.77 8.53 8.08
C SER A 154 -12.13 7.18 8.39
N GLU A 155 -12.96 6.21 8.81
CA GLU A 155 -12.53 4.84 9.08
C GLU A 155 -11.81 4.22 7.87
N TYR A 156 -10.80 3.40 8.14
CA TYR A 156 -10.03 2.69 7.12
C TYR A 156 -9.37 3.58 6.05
N THR A 157 -8.75 4.68 6.50
CA THR A 157 -7.95 5.59 5.66
C THR A 157 -6.53 5.70 6.18
N SER A 158 -5.58 5.94 5.27
CA SER A 158 -4.20 6.23 5.65
C SER A 158 -4.07 7.51 6.48
N ILE A 159 -4.83 8.56 6.17
CA ILE A 159 -4.77 9.80 6.96
C ILE A 159 -5.16 9.59 8.41
N LYS A 160 -6.24 8.84 8.69
CA LYS A 160 -6.65 8.55 10.06
C LYS A 160 -5.53 7.85 10.84
N ARG A 161 -4.87 6.89 10.21
CA ARG A 161 -3.72 6.17 10.79
C ARG A 161 -2.53 7.08 11.06
N ARG A 162 -2.18 7.95 10.10
CA ARG A 162 -1.11 8.94 10.26
C ARG A 162 -1.38 9.91 11.41
N LEU A 163 -2.63 10.38 11.54
CA LEU A 163 -3.06 11.24 12.64
C LEU A 163 -3.04 10.53 14.00
N ALA A 164 -3.24 9.21 14.01
CA ALA A 164 -3.07 8.36 15.18
C ALA A 164 -1.59 7.95 15.43
N CYS A 165 -0.63 8.52 14.69
CA CYS A 165 0.79 8.18 14.75
C CYS A 165 1.10 6.70 14.46
N ASP A 166 0.27 6.01 13.67
CA ASP A 166 0.48 4.62 13.24
C ASP A 166 0.67 4.53 11.73
N SER A 167 1.90 4.78 11.28
CA SER A 167 2.29 4.67 9.88
C SER A 167 2.75 3.26 9.47
N SER A 168 2.51 2.24 10.30
CA SER A 168 2.96 0.87 10.04
C SER A 168 2.47 0.35 8.68
N GLY A 169 3.42 -0.03 7.81
CA GLY A 169 3.13 -0.54 6.46
C GLY A 169 2.81 0.52 5.41
N LEU A 170 2.86 1.81 5.77
CA LEU A 170 2.75 2.95 4.86
C LEU A 170 4.13 3.47 4.46
N LEU A 171 4.23 4.04 3.26
CA LEU A 171 5.38 4.83 2.86
C LEU A 171 5.42 6.11 3.70
N GLU A 172 6.56 6.40 4.31
CA GLU A 172 6.70 7.53 5.23
C GLU A 172 6.83 8.86 4.49
N PHE A 173 6.34 9.93 5.11
CA PHE A 173 6.67 11.28 4.69
C PHE A 173 8.03 11.68 5.25
N LYS A 174 8.69 12.66 4.63
CA LYS A 174 9.87 13.29 5.24
C LYS A 174 9.51 13.86 6.61
N THR A 175 10.42 13.71 7.55
CA THR A 175 10.33 14.31 8.89
C THR A 175 11.57 15.14 9.16
N ASP A 176 11.42 16.20 9.97
CA ASP A 176 12.52 17.11 10.34
C ASP A 176 13.54 16.48 11.30
N LYS A 177 13.61 15.14 11.39
CA LYS A 177 14.55 14.48 12.30
C LYS A 177 15.98 14.91 11.95
N ALA A 178 16.61 15.51 12.96
CA ALA A 178 17.84 16.28 12.84
C ALA A 178 18.97 15.51 12.11
N GLY A 179 19.50 16.12 11.05
CA GLY A 179 20.94 16.09 10.81
C GLY A 179 21.46 15.32 9.59
N LYS A 180 20.62 14.63 8.81
CA LYS A 180 21.06 14.12 7.49
C LYS A 180 19.93 14.27 6.47
N MET A 181 20.17 15.09 5.44
CA MET A 181 19.54 14.86 4.14
C MET A 181 19.93 13.45 3.72
N SER A 182 19.10 12.48 4.05
CA SER A 182 19.17 11.18 3.44
C SER A 182 18.45 11.33 2.10
N GLU A 183 19.13 11.05 1.00
CA GLU A 183 18.48 10.70 -0.27
C GLU A 183 17.80 9.33 -0.11
N ASN A 184 16.92 9.21 0.89
CA ASN A 184 16.26 7.97 1.20
C ASN A 184 15.14 7.81 0.17
N TYR A 185 15.37 6.99 -0.84
CA TYR A 185 14.35 6.60 -1.82
C TYR A 185 13.18 5.81 -1.18
N ASN A 186 13.15 5.66 0.15
CA ASN A 186 12.08 5.01 0.91
C ASN A 186 11.11 5.97 1.63
N GLU A 187 11.02 7.21 1.15
CA GLU A 187 10.10 8.21 1.68
C GLU A 187 9.34 8.93 0.55
N LEU A 188 8.19 9.53 0.88
CA LEU A 188 7.50 10.50 0.05
C LEU A 188 8.29 11.81 0.02
N PRO A 189 8.29 12.54 -1.09
CA PRO A 189 9.15 13.72 -1.26
C PRO A 189 8.72 14.94 -0.43
N PHE A 190 7.60 14.87 0.30
CA PHE A 190 6.99 15.97 1.07
C PHE A 190 7.20 15.80 2.58
N HIS A 191 7.26 16.91 3.30
CA HIS A 191 7.18 16.89 4.76
C HIS A 191 5.75 16.63 5.22
N ILE A 192 5.59 15.84 6.28
CA ILE A 192 4.25 15.51 6.82
C ILE A 192 3.50 16.77 7.26
N LYS A 193 4.19 17.78 7.80
CA LYS A 193 3.58 19.04 8.26
C LYS A 193 2.90 19.78 7.12
N ASP A 194 3.62 19.99 6.02
CA ASP A 194 3.12 20.66 4.82
C ASP A 194 1.93 19.90 4.22
N TYR A 195 2.02 18.56 4.22
CA TYR A 195 0.92 17.72 3.73
C TYR A 195 -0.35 17.85 4.59
N LEU A 196 -0.21 17.86 5.92
CA LEU A 196 -1.35 18.04 6.83
C LEU A 196 -1.98 19.42 6.68
N GLU A 197 -1.18 20.48 6.49
CA GLU A 197 -1.69 21.82 6.20
C GLU A 197 -2.48 21.86 4.88
N LEU A 198 -1.95 21.25 3.82
CA LEU A 198 -2.66 21.13 2.55
C LEU A 198 -4.00 20.39 2.70
N LEU A 199 -4.03 19.31 3.48
CA LEU A 199 -5.24 18.52 3.72
C LEU A 199 -6.30 19.33 4.47
N GLU A 200 -5.89 20.10 5.48
CA GLU A 200 -6.75 21.00 6.23
C GLU A 200 -7.44 22.01 5.29
N TRP A 201 -6.64 22.70 4.47
CA TRP A 201 -7.14 23.70 3.52
C TRP A 201 -8.07 23.07 2.48
N SER A 202 -7.68 21.92 1.93
CA SER A 202 -8.47 21.19 0.94
C SER A 202 -9.80 20.72 1.54
N GLY A 203 -9.79 20.22 2.78
CA GLY A 203 -10.98 19.78 3.51
C GLY A 203 -11.97 20.93 3.77
N CYS A 204 -11.48 22.10 4.19
CA CYS A 204 -12.29 23.30 4.39
C CYS A 204 -13.02 23.72 3.10
N ILE A 205 -12.34 23.67 1.96
CA ILE A 205 -12.94 24.00 0.65
C ILE A 205 -14.06 23.02 0.30
N ILE A 206 -13.86 21.72 0.53
CA ILE A 206 -14.87 20.68 0.29
C ILE A 206 -16.16 20.93 1.10
N GLN A 207 -16.03 21.48 2.31
CA GLN A 207 -17.15 21.78 3.20
C GLN A 207 -17.77 23.17 3.00
N GLY A 208 -17.44 23.87 1.92
CA GLY A 208 -18.01 25.18 1.62
C GLY A 208 -17.39 26.34 2.40
N GLY A 209 -16.13 26.22 2.81
CA GLY A 209 -15.36 27.31 3.43
C GLY A 209 -15.66 27.57 4.90
N ILE A 210 -16.37 26.66 5.58
CA ILE A 210 -16.51 26.72 7.04
C ILE A 210 -15.14 26.41 7.63
N ASN A 211 -14.60 27.35 8.42
CA ASN A 211 -13.32 27.19 9.12
C ASN A 211 -13.51 26.18 10.27
N VAL A 212 -13.55 24.90 9.91
CA VAL A 212 -13.54 23.79 10.86
C VAL A 212 -12.08 23.37 10.94
N ASN A 213 -11.44 23.52 12.11
CA ASN A 213 -10.18 22.82 12.40
C ASN A 213 -10.43 21.30 12.26
N LEU A 214 -10.21 20.76 11.06
CA LEU A 214 -10.47 19.37 10.69
C LEU A 214 -9.41 18.44 11.30
N LEU A 215 -8.19 18.95 11.50
CA LEU A 215 -7.04 18.22 12.02
C LEU A 215 -6.52 18.79 13.36
N LEU A 216 -6.77 20.07 13.67
CA LEU A 216 -6.05 20.81 14.72
C LEU A 216 -6.65 20.76 16.15
N LYS A 217 -7.72 20.01 16.42
CA LYS A 217 -8.30 19.94 17.79
C LYS A 217 -7.71 18.85 18.71
N THR A 218 -6.67 18.10 18.32
CA THR A 218 -6.21 16.93 19.11
C THR A 218 -4.69 16.78 19.28
N HIS A 219 -3.93 17.87 19.35
CA HIS A 219 -2.57 17.81 19.92
C HIS A 219 -2.58 18.47 21.31
N PRO A 220 -2.34 17.73 22.41
CA PRO A 220 -1.88 18.37 23.64
C PRO A 220 -0.42 18.85 23.45
N PRO A 221 0.01 19.86 24.24
CA PRO A 221 1.36 20.43 24.17
C PRO A 221 2.47 19.42 24.49
#